data_AF-A0A7G1HQ31-F1
#
_entry.id   AF-A0A7G1HQ31-F1
#
_cell.length_a   1.000
_cell.length_b   1.000
_cell.length_c   1.000
_cell.angle_alpha   90.00
_cell.angle_beta   90.00
_cell.angle_gamma   90.00
#
_symmetry.space_group_name_H-M   'P 1'
#
loop_
_entity.id
_entity.type
_entity.pdbx_description
1 polymer ?
#
loop_
_entity_poly.entity_id
_entity_poly.type
_entity_poly.pdbx_seq_one_letter_code
_entity_poly.pdbx_strand_id
1 'polypeptide(L)'
;MNVKFKIVCPLLFIALGIVMPACTDSDDEIGGNDTPPAGALPSAGFEPNNLPDEPYAEDAVLIVAEERYAPFHTLELMPDGSYLLTYNSYVHTSSVRVAANAGGSFSVYKNRKAKVVRAGSVTDENGTVRLPDGSEYGRFARLGDKRYRLGRGVEVDLRDATGADRTVYYRNYDGTVSRVYVSVSEPVVSSATKSLCRTWDYNSFEMWAYWNGKYIVHGKQTVNDGEVDTYFKAIGGDMLGISKEDFLDEDGEQCRKVIFTSVGTYICFYLDGDVEVARWSWTDEAQGTLHYEDSMANEDYDDEWDGYVTVRFAGRQMRIYEDYTYWEDNMSTRVVAVNTLTAAD
;
A
#
# COMPACT_ATOMS: atom_id res chain seq x y z
N MET A 1 -9.43 20.46 8.73
CA MET A 1 -10.84 20.87 8.47
C MET A 1 -11.74 20.11 9.42
N ASN A 2 -12.25 20.78 10.47
CA ASN A 2 -13.11 20.21 11.50
C ASN A 2 -14.25 19.38 10.92
N VAL A 3 -14.22 18.07 11.09
CA VAL A 3 -15.40 17.22 10.91
C VAL A 3 -16.29 17.49 12.11
N LYS A 4 -17.16 18.51 11.98
CA LYS A 4 -18.29 18.64 12.87
C LYS A 4 -19.29 17.55 12.47
N PHE A 5 -19.37 16.50 13.26
CA PHE A 5 -20.60 15.71 13.36
C PHE A 5 -21.73 16.67 13.72
N LYS A 6 -22.51 17.09 12.73
CA LYS A 6 -23.80 17.74 12.98
C LYS A 6 -24.78 16.65 13.38
N ILE A 7 -24.67 16.16 14.60
CA ILE A 7 -25.77 15.49 15.29
C ILE A 7 -26.77 16.60 15.64
N VAL A 8 -27.72 16.84 14.75
CA VAL A 8 -28.91 17.62 15.07
C VAL A 8 -29.93 16.67 15.68
N CYS A 9 -29.80 16.40 16.98
CA CYS A 9 -30.93 16.30 17.90
C CYS A 9 -30.43 16.17 19.35
N PRO A 10 -30.82 17.07 20.28
CA PRO A 10 -30.46 16.95 21.68
C PRO A 10 -31.45 15.97 22.32
N LEU A 11 -31.04 14.73 22.54
CA LEU A 11 -31.79 13.83 23.41
C LEU A 11 -30.94 13.47 24.63
N LEU A 12 -31.28 14.16 25.70
CA LEU A 12 -30.94 13.87 27.08
C LEU A 12 -31.37 12.42 27.40
N PHE A 13 -30.49 11.44 27.22
CA PHE A 13 -30.74 10.08 27.71
C PHE A 13 -30.10 9.90 29.08
N ILE A 14 -30.98 9.99 30.07
CA ILE A 14 -30.83 9.49 31.43
C ILE A 14 -30.25 8.08 31.38
N ALA A 15 -29.26 7.81 32.24
CA ALA A 15 -28.73 6.49 32.50
C ALA A 15 -29.86 5.49 32.79
N LEU A 16 -30.20 4.67 31.80
CA LEU A 16 -31.07 3.52 31.91
C LEU A 16 -30.35 2.39 31.19
N GLY A 17 -30.03 1.33 31.93
CA GLY A 17 -29.51 0.10 31.36
C GLY A 17 -30.51 -0.45 30.35
N ILE A 18 -30.21 -0.25 29.07
CA ILE A 18 -30.97 -0.85 27.99
C ILE A 18 -30.48 -2.29 27.88
N VAL A 19 -31.21 -3.20 28.51
CA VAL A 19 -31.21 -4.61 28.12
C VAL A 19 -31.89 -4.63 26.74
N MET A 20 -31.11 -4.76 25.67
CA MET A 20 -31.68 -4.92 24.34
C MET A 20 -32.44 -6.25 24.31
N PRO A 21 -33.76 -6.25 24.03
CA PRO A 21 -34.50 -7.49 23.87
C PRO A 21 -33.93 -8.24 22.67
N ALA A 22 -33.65 -9.53 22.87
CA ALA A 22 -33.34 -10.45 21.79
C ALA A 22 -34.54 -10.53 20.84
N CYS A 23 -34.53 -9.70 19.81
CA CYS A 23 -35.39 -9.86 18.66
C CYS A 23 -34.77 -10.95 17.79
N THR A 24 -35.53 -12.02 17.67
CA THR A 24 -35.26 -13.24 16.90
C THR A 24 -35.26 -12.93 15.42
N ASP A 25 -34.08 -12.65 14.87
CA ASP A 25 -33.73 -13.06 13.52
C ASP A 25 -32.43 -13.86 13.65
N SER A 26 -32.49 -15.12 13.22
CA SER A 26 -31.46 -16.13 13.36
C SER A 26 -30.30 -15.89 12.38
N ASP A 27 -29.57 -14.80 12.59
CA ASP A 27 -28.28 -14.56 11.94
C ASP A 27 -27.17 -14.67 13.00
N ASP A 28 -26.72 -15.91 13.23
CA ASP A 28 -25.64 -16.26 14.17
C ASP A 28 -24.28 -15.62 13.83
N GLU A 29 -24.16 -14.86 12.73
CA GLU A 29 -22.92 -14.21 12.31
C GLU A 29 -22.57 -12.95 13.13
N ILE A 30 -23.55 -12.32 13.78
CA ILE A 30 -23.38 -10.96 14.33
C ILE A 30 -23.92 -10.86 15.77
N GLY A 31 -23.45 -11.77 16.63
CA GLY A 31 -23.72 -11.78 18.07
C GLY A 31 -22.44 -12.08 18.86
N GLY A 32 -21.55 -11.09 19.01
CA GLY A 32 -20.21 -11.32 19.55
C GLY A 32 -19.68 -10.21 20.47
N ASN A 33 -18.83 -10.60 21.41
CA ASN A 33 -17.92 -9.70 22.14
C ASN A 33 -16.76 -9.27 21.23
N ASP A 34 -15.77 -8.56 21.78
CA ASP A 34 -14.54 -8.06 21.13
C ASP A 34 -13.56 -9.16 20.63
N THR A 35 -14.08 -10.29 20.16
CA THR A 35 -13.31 -11.40 19.63
C THR A 35 -13.48 -11.44 18.12
N PRO A 36 -12.43 -11.16 17.33
CA PRO A 36 -12.44 -11.33 15.88
C PRO A 36 -12.70 -12.76 15.44
N PRO A 37 -13.32 -12.97 14.27
CA PRO A 37 -13.51 -14.30 13.74
C PRO A 37 -12.16 -14.98 13.46
N ALA A 38 -12.18 -16.30 13.38
CA ALA A 38 -10.98 -17.08 13.10
C ALA A 38 -10.33 -16.63 11.78
N GLY A 39 -9.02 -16.37 11.83
CA GLY A 39 -8.26 -15.90 10.67
C GLY A 39 -8.32 -14.39 10.40
N ALA A 40 -9.04 -13.61 11.21
CA ALA A 40 -8.99 -12.14 11.19
C ALA A 40 -7.73 -11.56 11.86
N LEU A 41 -7.09 -12.35 12.74
CA LEU A 41 -5.82 -11.99 13.38
C LEU A 41 -4.67 -12.81 12.77
N PRO A 42 -3.43 -12.27 12.76
CA PRO A 42 -2.28 -12.98 12.24
C PRO A 42 -1.95 -14.22 13.10
N SER A 43 -1.37 -15.24 12.49
CA SER A 43 -0.77 -16.35 13.24
C SER A 43 0.38 -15.86 14.12
N ALA A 44 0.60 -16.55 15.25
CA ALA A 44 1.70 -16.24 16.16
C ALA A 44 3.09 -16.38 15.50
N GLY A 45 3.25 -17.39 14.64
CA GLY A 45 4.48 -17.56 13.86
C GLY A 45 4.45 -16.76 12.56
N PHE A 46 5.62 -16.24 12.17
CA PHE A 46 5.89 -15.70 10.85
C PHE A 46 6.80 -16.67 10.10
N GLU A 47 6.36 -17.10 8.92
CA GLU A 47 7.10 -18.01 8.05
C GLU A 47 7.13 -17.38 6.64
N PRO A 48 8.32 -17.14 6.06
CA PRO A 48 8.45 -16.75 4.66
C PRO A 48 7.83 -17.81 3.73
N ASN A 49 7.31 -17.38 2.58
CA ASN A 49 6.96 -18.32 1.52
C ASN A 49 8.21 -18.90 0.84
N ASN A 50 8.00 -19.97 0.09
CA ASN A 50 9.03 -20.62 -0.72
C ASN A 50 8.71 -20.48 -2.21
N LEU A 51 8.41 -19.26 -2.64
CA LEU A 51 8.21 -18.95 -4.05
C LEU A 51 9.56 -18.88 -4.78
N PRO A 52 9.61 -19.20 -6.09
CA PRO A 52 10.82 -18.99 -6.87
C PRO A 52 11.24 -17.52 -6.85
N ASP A 53 12.54 -17.30 -6.99
CA ASP A 53 13.10 -15.97 -7.24
C ASP A 53 12.53 -15.42 -8.56
N GLU A 54 12.22 -14.12 -8.58
CA GLU A 54 11.73 -13.45 -9.78
C GLU A 54 12.79 -13.45 -10.91
N PRO A 55 12.41 -13.39 -12.20
CA PRO A 55 13.32 -13.61 -13.32
C PRO A 55 14.54 -12.69 -13.37
N TYR A 56 14.44 -11.50 -12.79
CA TYR A 56 15.47 -10.48 -12.75
C TYR A 56 15.91 -10.14 -11.32
N ALA A 57 15.75 -11.05 -10.36
CA ALA A 57 16.14 -10.82 -8.96
C ALA A 57 17.61 -10.36 -8.78
N GLU A 58 18.55 -10.86 -9.59
CA GLU A 58 19.97 -10.46 -9.57
C GLU A 58 20.26 -9.09 -10.21
N ASP A 59 19.29 -8.53 -10.93
CA ASP A 59 19.37 -7.19 -11.51
C ASP A 59 18.74 -6.12 -10.63
N ALA A 60 17.98 -6.53 -9.60
CA ALA A 60 17.29 -5.60 -8.74
C ALA A 60 18.28 -4.64 -8.06
N VAL A 61 18.07 -3.34 -8.25
CA VAL A 61 19.00 -2.30 -7.79
C VAL A 61 18.32 -0.95 -7.73
N LEU A 62 18.72 -0.12 -6.78
CA LEU A 62 18.41 1.31 -6.77
C LEU A 62 19.66 2.12 -7.08
N ILE A 63 19.57 2.92 -8.12
CA ILE A 63 20.58 3.89 -8.54
C ILE A 63 20.06 5.27 -8.21
N VAL A 64 20.86 6.08 -7.50
CA VAL A 64 20.53 7.46 -7.15
C VAL A 64 21.59 8.37 -7.74
N ALA A 65 21.18 9.32 -8.58
CA ALA A 65 22.10 10.32 -9.13
C ALA A 65 22.57 11.28 -8.04
N GLU A 66 23.87 11.51 -7.98
CA GLU A 66 24.51 12.42 -7.00
C GLU A 66 24.53 13.88 -7.49
N GLU A 67 24.22 14.11 -8.77
CA GLU A 67 24.30 15.42 -9.41
C GLU A 67 22.92 16.07 -9.59
N ARG A 68 22.80 17.34 -9.19
CA ARG A 68 21.55 18.12 -9.27
C ARG A 68 20.93 18.20 -10.67
N TYR A 69 21.76 18.17 -11.71
CA TYR A 69 21.33 18.31 -13.11
C TYR A 69 21.51 17.00 -13.89
N ALA A 70 21.60 15.87 -13.20
CA ALA A 70 21.56 14.57 -13.84
C ALA A 70 20.26 14.40 -14.65
N PRO A 71 20.28 13.60 -15.73
CA PRO A 71 19.10 13.36 -16.56
C PRO A 71 17.98 12.58 -15.86
N PHE A 72 18.24 12.04 -14.67
CA PHE A 72 17.28 11.39 -13.78
C PHE A 72 17.72 11.61 -12.33
N HIS A 73 16.81 11.41 -11.37
CA HIS A 73 17.10 11.45 -9.94
C HIS A 73 17.34 10.04 -9.38
N THR A 74 16.40 9.12 -9.58
CA THR A 74 16.57 7.70 -9.24
C THR A 74 16.15 6.78 -10.38
N LEU A 75 16.81 5.63 -10.48
CA LEU A 75 16.38 4.51 -11.30
C LEU A 75 16.37 3.26 -10.42
N GLU A 76 15.21 2.64 -10.33
CA GLU A 76 15.01 1.39 -9.63
C GLU A 76 14.68 0.29 -10.63
N LEU A 77 15.50 -0.76 -10.68
CA LEU A 77 15.19 -1.99 -11.42
C LEU A 77 14.62 -3.01 -10.44
N MET A 78 13.49 -3.60 -10.79
CA MET A 78 12.75 -4.51 -9.91
C MET A 78 12.97 -5.98 -10.31
N PRO A 79 12.89 -6.91 -9.34
CA PRO A 79 13.09 -8.34 -9.59
C PRO A 79 12.18 -8.94 -10.67
N ASP A 80 10.96 -8.41 -10.82
CA ASP A 80 9.97 -8.91 -11.77
C ASP A 80 10.27 -8.46 -13.22
N GLY A 81 11.22 -7.55 -13.45
CA GLY A 81 11.54 -6.98 -14.77
C GLY A 81 10.90 -5.61 -15.04
N SER A 82 10.29 -4.99 -14.03
CA SER A 82 9.82 -3.61 -14.11
C SER A 82 10.86 -2.60 -13.63
N TYR A 83 10.66 -1.32 -13.94
CA TYR A 83 11.49 -0.24 -13.44
C TYR A 83 10.64 0.94 -12.98
N LEU A 84 11.21 1.74 -12.07
CA LEU A 84 10.72 3.07 -11.70
C LEU A 84 11.85 4.08 -11.95
N LEU A 85 11.63 5.04 -12.84
CA LEU A 85 12.57 6.09 -13.19
C LEU A 85 12.01 7.44 -12.75
N THR A 86 12.68 8.13 -11.83
CA THR A 86 12.27 9.44 -11.33
C THR A 86 13.17 10.53 -11.91
N TYR A 87 12.62 11.71 -12.22
CA TYR A 87 13.39 12.80 -12.86
C TYR A 87 13.72 13.96 -11.92
N ASN A 88 12.96 14.13 -10.85
CA ASN A 88 13.09 15.28 -9.95
C ASN A 88 12.87 14.81 -8.52
N SER A 89 13.60 15.40 -7.57
CA SER A 89 13.57 15.03 -6.14
C SER A 89 12.32 15.51 -5.40
N TYR A 90 11.53 16.41 -5.99
CA TYR A 90 10.38 17.07 -5.35
C TYR A 90 9.06 16.34 -5.52
N VAL A 91 9.09 15.11 -6.00
CA VAL A 91 7.96 14.61 -6.74
C VAL A 91 7.37 13.37 -6.09
N HIS A 92 6.48 13.61 -5.15
CA HIS A 92 5.67 12.57 -4.52
C HIS A 92 4.29 13.18 -4.25
N THR A 93 3.27 12.78 -5.01
CA THR A 93 1.89 13.18 -4.72
C THR A 93 1.05 11.96 -4.34
N SER A 94 0.62 11.95 -3.06
CA SER A 94 -0.64 11.39 -2.53
C SER A 94 -0.70 9.87 -2.28
N SER A 95 -1.36 9.29 -1.24
CA SER A 95 -2.01 9.79 0.00
C SER A 95 -2.74 8.65 0.76
N VAL A 96 -2.08 7.99 1.70
CA VAL A 96 -2.76 7.08 2.65
C VAL A 96 -3.16 7.81 3.93
N ARG A 97 -4.47 7.94 4.16
CA ARG A 97 -5.15 7.82 5.46
C ARG A 97 -4.50 6.96 6.54
N VAL A 98 -3.88 7.51 7.57
CA VAL A 98 -3.63 6.85 8.86
C VAL A 98 -3.99 7.80 9.99
N ALA A 99 -4.99 7.43 10.79
CA ALA A 99 -5.27 8.14 12.04
C ALA A 99 -4.48 7.49 13.17
N ALA A 100 -3.29 8.02 13.47
CA ALA A 100 -2.59 7.68 14.70
C ALA A 100 -3.40 8.16 15.90
N ASN A 101 -4.03 7.24 16.63
CA ASN A 101 -4.64 7.57 17.90
C ASN A 101 -3.64 7.38 19.04
N ALA A 102 -3.87 8.07 20.15
CA ALA A 102 -2.98 8.20 21.32
C ALA A 102 -2.60 6.88 22.04
N GLY A 103 -2.82 5.71 21.41
CA GLY A 103 -2.41 4.38 21.86
C GLY A 103 -1.49 3.62 20.88
N GLY A 104 -1.04 4.23 19.76
CA GLY A 104 -0.08 3.59 18.84
C GLY A 104 -0.67 2.50 17.93
N SER A 105 -1.91 2.69 17.47
CA SER A 105 -2.59 1.76 16.55
C SER A 105 -3.12 2.48 15.31
N PHE A 106 -3.11 1.81 14.16
CA PHE A 106 -3.12 2.41 12.81
C PHE A 106 -4.29 1.91 11.95
N SER A 107 -4.85 2.80 11.12
CA SER A 107 -5.95 2.51 10.19
C SER A 107 -5.59 2.92 8.76
N VAL A 108 -5.52 2.01 7.79
CA VAL A 108 -5.28 2.36 6.37
C VAL A 108 -6.58 2.73 5.65
N TYR A 109 -6.63 3.93 5.05
CA TYR A 109 -7.70 4.37 4.14
C TYR A 109 -7.11 5.21 2.99
N LYS A 110 -7.66 5.18 1.77
CA LYS A 110 -7.27 6.18 0.76
C LYS A 110 -7.84 7.56 1.15
N ASN A 111 -7.04 8.63 1.10
CA ASN A 111 -7.55 9.96 1.41
C ASN A 111 -8.43 10.52 0.27
N ARG A 112 -9.75 10.56 0.45
CA ARG A 112 -10.70 11.18 -0.51
C ARG A 112 -10.42 12.65 -0.89
N LYS A 113 -9.57 13.38 -0.15
CA LYS A 113 -9.18 14.79 -0.44
C LYS A 113 -7.80 14.96 -1.03
N ALA A 114 -7.02 13.91 -1.13
CA ALA A 114 -5.79 14.03 -1.86
C ALA A 114 -6.10 14.29 -3.33
N LYS A 115 -5.18 14.96 -4.03
CA LYS A 115 -5.35 15.09 -5.47
C LYS A 115 -5.31 13.67 -6.04
N VAL A 116 -6.49 13.20 -6.46
CA VAL A 116 -6.70 12.08 -7.38
C VAL A 116 -5.81 12.36 -8.59
N VAL A 117 -4.85 11.48 -8.86
CA VAL A 117 -4.06 11.59 -10.09
C VAL A 117 -3.92 10.22 -10.73
N ARG A 118 -4.62 10.09 -11.84
CA ARG A 118 -4.60 8.90 -12.69
C ARG A 118 -3.21 8.74 -13.29
N ALA A 119 -2.74 7.50 -13.39
CA ALA A 119 -1.63 7.15 -14.27
C ALA A 119 -1.85 7.81 -15.63
N GLY A 120 -0.81 8.49 -16.12
CA GLY A 120 -0.84 9.12 -17.42
C GLY A 120 -1.03 8.10 -18.54
N SER A 121 -1.36 8.59 -19.74
CA SER A 121 -1.44 7.76 -20.93
C SER A 121 -0.14 6.99 -21.14
N VAL A 122 -0.27 5.75 -21.62
CA VAL A 122 0.84 4.93 -22.11
C VAL A 122 1.76 5.79 -23.00
N THR A 123 3.03 5.88 -22.63
CA THR A 123 4.00 6.78 -23.26
C THR A 123 4.81 6.13 -24.37
N ASP A 124 4.71 4.80 -24.54
CA ASP A 124 5.34 4.05 -25.62
C ASP A 124 4.62 2.73 -25.95
N GLU A 125 5.00 2.11 -27.05
CA GLU A 125 4.47 0.81 -27.50
C GLU A 125 4.74 -0.36 -26.53
N ASN A 126 5.62 -0.17 -25.55
CA ASN A 126 5.98 -1.19 -24.56
C ASN A 126 5.16 -1.09 -23.27
N GLY A 127 4.19 -0.17 -23.20
CA GLY A 127 3.30 -0.04 -22.06
C GLY A 127 3.89 0.76 -20.89
N THR A 128 4.96 1.54 -21.11
CA THR A 128 5.45 2.47 -20.10
C THR A 128 4.37 3.48 -19.76
N VAL A 129 4.15 3.74 -18.48
CA VAL A 129 3.20 4.75 -17.99
C VAL A 129 3.96 5.88 -17.31
N ARG A 130 3.50 7.10 -17.55
CA ARG A 130 3.98 8.26 -16.80
C ARG A 130 3.13 8.42 -15.56
N LEU A 131 3.77 8.45 -14.42
CA LEU A 131 3.12 8.63 -13.14
C LEU A 131 2.73 10.11 -12.94
N PRO A 132 1.79 10.40 -12.02
CA PRO A 132 1.35 11.75 -11.65
C PRO A 132 2.47 12.77 -11.41
N ASP A 133 3.50 12.25 -10.79
CA ASP A 133 4.70 12.91 -10.33
C ASP A 133 5.65 13.17 -11.57
N GLY A 134 5.38 12.51 -12.69
CA GLY A 134 6.16 12.63 -13.92
C GLY A 134 7.33 11.65 -13.97
N SER A 135 7.47 10.78 -12.98
CA SER A 135 8.26 9.56 -13.03
C SER A 135 7.68 8.60 -14.10
N GLU A 136 8.48 7.64 -14.53
CA GLU A 136 8.09 6.62 -15.50
C GLU A 136 8.15 5.24 -14.83
N TYR A 137 7.06 4.48 -14.95
CA TYR A 137 7.01 3.06 -14.58
C TYR A 137 6.83 2.23 -15.85
N GLY A 138 7.62 1.18 -16.02
CA GLY A 138 7.53 0.34 -17.20
C GLY A 138 8.28 -0.97 -17.07
N ARG A 139 8.45 -1.68 -18.19
CA ARG A 139 9.23 -2.91 -18.29
C ARG A 139 10.60 -2.59 -18.89
N PHE A 140 11.66 -3.20 -18.36
CA PHE A 140 12.98 -3.11 -18.97
C PHE A 140 13.31 -4.37 -19.78
N ALA A 141 14.23 -4.22 -20.73
CA ALA A 141 14.83 -5.32 -21.48
C ALA A 141 16.33 -5.38 -21.22
N ARG A 142 16.86 -6.55 -20.89
CA ARG A 142 18.31 -6.77 -20.73
C ARG A 142 18.96 -6.78 -22.13
N LEU A 143 19.87 -5.84 -22.38
CA LEU A 143 20.64 -5.73 -23.63
C LEU A 143 21.98 -6.47 -23.58
N GLY A 144 22.46 -6.75 -22.37
CA GLY A 144 23.73 -7.41 -22.09
C GLY A 144 24.02 -7.35 -20.59
N ASP A 145 25.24 -7.72 -20.22
CA ASP A 145 25.69 -7.66 -18.83
C ASP A 145 25.55 -6.23 -18.27
N LYS A 146 24.72 -6.07 -17.23
CA LYS A 146 24.35 -4.81 -16.57
C LYS A 146 23.99 -3.66 -17.53
N ARG A 147 23.41 -4.00 -18.70
CA ARG A 147 22.94 -3.03 -19.70
C ARG A 147 21.46 -3.25 -19.98
N TYR A 148 20.67 -2.19 -19.92
CA TYR A 148 19.22 -2.28 -19.99
C TYR A 148 18.64 -1.23 -20.94
N ARG A 149 17.52 -1.59 -21.58
CA ARG A 149 16.65 -0.66 -22.29
C ARG A 149 15.40 -0.45 -21.47
N LEU A 150 15.08 0.80 -21.20
CA LEU A 150 13.86 1.22 -20.51
C LEU A 150 12.82 1.68 -21.55
N GLY A 151 11.75 2.31 -21.08
CA GLY A 151 10.75 2.94 -21.92
C GLY A 151 11.33 3.96 -22.89
N ARG A 152 10.63 4.18 -24.00
CA ARG A 152 10.93 5.20 -25.02
C ARG A 152 12.33 5.07 -25.64
N GLY A 153 12.95 3.90 -25.53
CA GLY A 153 14.27 3.60 -26.07
C GLY A 153 15.44 4.13 -25.24
N VAL A 154 15.21 4.59 -24.01
CA VAL A 154 16.28 4.96 -23.07
C VAL A 154 17.17 3.75 -22.81
N GLU A 155 18.49 3.92 -22.86
CA GLU A 155 19.45 2.87 -22.53
C GLU A 155 20.31 3.27 -21.34
N VAL A 156 20.49 2.34 -20.41
CA VAL A 156 21.31 2.53 -19.22
C VAL A 156 22.39 1.45 -19.14
N ASP A 157 23.61 1.87 -18.81
CA ASP A 157 24.77 1.00 -18.63
C ASP A 157 25.26 1.15 -17.18
N LEU A 158 25.06 0.11 -16.39
CA LEU A 158 25.34 0.07 -14.96
C LEU A 158 26.66 -0.65 -14.63
N ARG A 159 27.46 -1.04 -15.63
CA ARG A 159 28.70 -1.82 -15.43
C ARG A 159 29.70 -1.13 -14.51
N ASP A 160 29.74 0.20 -14.54
CA ASP A 160 30.65 1.02 -13.73
C ASP A 160 29.97 1.61 -12.47
N ALA A 161 28.71 1.24 -12.18
CA ALA A 161 27.93 1.84 -11.09
C ALA A 161 28.50 1.54 -9.69
N THR A 162 29.08 0.36 -9.51
CA THR A 162 29.77 -0.07 -8.28
C THR A 162 31.30 -0.01 -8.41
N GLY A 163 31.81 0.46 -9.55
CA GLY A 163 33.25 0.62 -9.80
C GLY A 163 33.86 1.83 -9.08
N ALA A 164 35.17 2.02 -9.21
CA ALA A 164 35.89 3.10 -8.54
C ALA A 164 35.34 4.50 -8.86
N ASP A 165 34.85 4.69 -10.09
CA ASP A 165 34.32 5.97 -10.56
C ASP A 165 32.83 6.17 -10.21
N ARG A 166 32.11 5.10 -9.81
CA ARG A 166 30.68 5.09 -9.48
C ARG A 166 29.82 5.87 -10.49
N THR A 167 29.93 5.48 -11.77
CA THR A 167 29.21 6.18 -12.85
C THR A 167 28.33 5.25 -13.66
N VAL A 168 27.27 5.80 -14.25
CA VAL A 168 26.43 5.14 -15.25
C VAL A 168 26.45 5.93 -16.56
N TYR A 169 26.34 5.22 -17.69
CA TYR A 169 26.04 5.87 -18.96
C TYR A 169 24.54 5.82 -19.21
N TYR A 170 23.94 7.00 -19.40
CA TYR A 170 22.52 7.18 -19.67
C TYR A 170 22.35 7.73 -21.08
N ARG A 171 21.77 6.96 -21.98
CA ARG A 171 21.34 7.43 -23.32
C ARG A 171 19.86 7.77 -23.27
N ASN A 172 19.55 9.04 -23.44
CA ASN A 172 18.17 9.54 -23.47
C ASN A 172 17.48 9.20 -24.80
N TYR A 173 16.15 9.35 -24.85
CA TYR A 173 15.34 9.04 -26.03
C TYR A 173 15.69 9.90 -27.26
N ASP A 174 16.31 11.08 -27.06
CA ASP A 174 16.79 11.96 -28.13
C ASP A 174 18.19 11.57 -28.66
N GLY A 175 18.79 10.52 -28.10
CA GLY A 175 20.13 10.03 -28.45
C GLY A 175 21.27 10.67 -27.66
N THR A 176 21.01 11.68 -26.81
CA THR A 176 22.02 12.30 -25.96
C THR A 176 22.55 11.28 -24.95
N VAL A 177 23.88 11.19 -24.83
CA VAL A 177 24.54 10.30 -23.87
C VAL A 177 25.16 11.14 -22.76
N SER A 178 24.78 10.85 -21.52
CA SER A 178 25.33 11.48 -20.32
C SER A 178 26.09 10.44 -19.50
N ARG A 179 27.22 10.85 -18.91
CA ARG A 179 27.87 10.11 -17.83
C ARG A 179 27.40 10.72 -16.53
N VAL A 180 26.83 9.91 -15.64
CA VAL A 180 26.18 10.36 -14.40
C VAL A 180 26.88 9.72 -13.21
N TYR A 181 27.24 10.52 -12.21
CA TYR A 181 27.75 10.00 -10.93
C TYR A 181 26.61 9.52 -10.04
N VAL A 182 26.77 8.34 -9.44
CA VAL A 182 25.68 7.65 -8.76
C VAL A 182 26.10 7.05 -7.42
N SER A 183 25.12 6.93 -6.53
CA SER A 183 25.15 5.98 -5.44
C SER A 183 24.26 4.78 -5.77
N VAL A 184 24.64 3.62 -5.23
CA VAL A 184 23.95 2.35 -5.45
C VAL A 184 23.51 1.84 -4.09
N SER A 185 22.22 1.55 -3.96
CA SER A 185 21.70 0.81 -2.83
C SER A 185 21.44 -0.62 -3.28
N GLU A 186 22.10 -1.57 -2.61
CA GLU A 186 21.89 -2.98 -2.87
C GLU A 186 20.57 -3.45 -2.26
N PRO A 187 19.87 -4.39 -2.92
CA PRO A 187 18.62 -4.92 -2.42
C PRO A 187 18.81 -5.66 -1.09
N VAL A 188 17.83 -5.57 -0.20
CA VAL A 188 17.72 -6.45 0.97
C VAL A 188 17.35 -7.86 0.48
N VAL A 189 18.11 -8.87 0.92
CA VAL A 189 18.03 -10.24 0.37
C VAL A 189 17.58 -11.30 1.38
N SER A 190 16.94 -10.90 2.48
CA SER A 190 16.41 -11.84 3.47
C SER A 190 15.27 -12.70 2.90
N SER A 191 15.01 -13.87 3.49
CA SER A 191 13.93 -14.76 3.04
C SER A 191 12.56 -14.08 3.12
N ALA A 192 12.30 -13.32 4.18
CA ALA A 192 11.08 -12.52 4.32
C ALA A 192 10.96 -11.47 3.21
N THR A 193 12.06 -10.77 2.92
CA THR A 193 12.10 -9.77 1.83
C THR A 193 11.87 -10.42 0.48
N LYS A 194 12.49 -11.57 0.20
CA LYS A 194 12.24 -12.34 -1.04
C LYS A 194 10.79 -12.82 -1.16
N SER A 195 10.17 -13.17 -0.04
CA SER A 195 8.74 -13.51 -0.03
C SER A 195 7.89 -12.30 -0.41
N LEU A 196 8.15 -11.14 0.19
CA LEU A 196 7.41 -9.89 -0.03
C LEU A 196 7.66 -9.27 -1.42
N CYS A 197 8.91 -9.17 -1.85
CA CYS A 197 9.33 -8.34 -2.98
C CYS A 197 9.04 -8.99 -4.32
N ARG A 198 7.84 -8.70 -4.83
CA ARG A 198 7.31 -9.13 -6.12
C ARG A 198 6.05 -8.34 -6.43
N THR A 199 5.45 -8.65 -7.56
CA THR A 199 4.11 -8.17 -7.90
C THR A 199 3.05 -9.07 -7.25
N TRP A 200 2.06 -8.42 -6.64
CA TRP A 200 0.92 -9.04 -5.98
C TRP A 200 -0.37 -8.53 -6.61
N ASP A 201 -1.22 -9.43 -7.05
CA ASP A 201 -2.60 -9.14 -7.43
C ASP A 201 -3.46 -9.04 -6.18
N TYR A 202 -4.20 -7.94 -6.08
CA TYR A 202 -5.08 -7.71 -4.94
C TYR A 202 -6.33 -8.57 -5.05
N ASN A 203 -6.74 -9.23 -3.95
CA ASN A 203 -7.93 -10.07 -3.95
C ASN A 203 -9.07 -9.45 -3.16
N SER A 204 -8.82 -9.03 -1.91
CA SER A 204 -9.90 -8.51 -1.07
C SER A 204 -9.43 -7.69 0.12
N PHE A 205 -10.27 -6.74 0.52
CA PHE A 205 -10.29 -6.13 1.84
C PHE A 205 -11.39 -6.77 2.68
N GLU A 206 -11.12 -7.11 3.94
CA GLU A 206 -12.15 -7.59 4.88
C GLU A 206 -11.91 -7.02 6.27
N MET A 207 -12.97 -6.53 6.92
CA MET A 207 -12.86 -5.83 8.20
C MET A 207 -14.03 -6.10 9.15
N TRP A 208 -13.73 -5.98 10.44
CA TRP A 208 -14.65 -6.13 11.55
C TRP A 208 -14.48 -4.95 12.51
N ALA A 209 -15.57 -4.26 12.85
CA ALA A 209 -15.55 -3.17 13.80
C ALA A 209 -16.32 -3.48 15.09
N TYR A 210 -15.79 -2.97 16.21
CA TYR A 210 -16.30 -3.17 17.56
C TYR A 210 -16.41 -1.83 18.27
N TRP A 211 -17.60 -1.48 18.72
CA TRP A 211 -17.85 -0.26 19.50
C TRP A 211 -18.04 -0.63 20.97
N ASN A 212 -17.19 -0.06 21.84
CA ASN A 212 -17.12 -0.38 23.27
C ASN A 212 -17.06 -1.89 23.55
N GLY A 213 -16.26 -2.60 22.74
CA GLY A 213 -16.08 -4.05 22.81
C GLY A 213 -17.27 -4.89 22.34
N LYS A 214 -18.24 -4.27 21.65
CA LYS A 214 -19.37 -4.94 21.01
C LYS A 214 -19.22 -4.89 19.51
N TYR A 215 -19.34 -6.05 18.87
CA TYR A 215 -19.31 -6.14 17.42
C TYR A 215 -20.43 -5.32 16.80
N ILE A 216 -20.12 -4.51 15.78
CA ILE A 216 -21.09 -3.61 15.14
C ILE A 216 -21.06 -3.66 13.61
N VAL A 217 -19.94 -4.02 12.97
CA VAL A 217 -19.79 -3.96 11.51
C VAL A 217 -18.99 -5.15 10.99
N HIS A 218 -19.45 -5.71 9.87
CA HIS A 218 -18.67 -6.52 8.93
C HIS A 218 -18.64 -5.82 7.58
N GLY A 219 -17.45 -5.58 7.04
CA GLY A 219 -17.28 -5.11 5.67
C GLY A 219 -16.34 -6.01 4.89
N LYS A 220 -16.63 -6.26 3.62
CA LYS A 220 -15.75 -7.00 2.72
C LYS A 220 -15.87 -6.45 1.31
N GLN A 221 -14.76 -6.18 0.67
CA GLN A 221 -14.65 -5.81 -0.74
C GLN A 221 -13.77 -6.85 -1.44
N THR A 222 -14.29 -7.50 -2.48
CA THR A 222 -13.56 -8.51 -3.27
C THR A 222 -13.38 -8.00 -4.69
N VAL A 223 -12.14 -7.97 -5.17
CA VAL A 223 -11.80 -7.55 -6.53
C VAL A 223 -11.84 -8.75 -7.45
N ASN A 224 -12.71 -8.72 -8.46
CA ASN A 224 -12.85 -9.75 -9.49
C ASN A 224 -12.86 -9.08 -10.87
N ASP A 225 -11.87 -9.37 -11.71
CA ASP A 225 -11.79 -8.89 -13.10
C ASP A 225 -11.97 -7.36 -13.27
N GLY A 226 -11.54 -6.57 -12.28
CA GLY A 226 -11.64 -5.11 -12.29
C GLY A 226 -12.96 -4.55 -11.75
N GLU A 227 -13.86 -5.41 -11.29
CA GLU A 227 -15.07 -5.05 -10.55
C GLU A 227 -14.90 -5.35 -9.06
N VAL A 228 -15.64 -4.64 -8.21
CA VAL A 228 -15.63 -4.84 -6.75
C VAL A 228 -16.99 -5.38 -6.31
N ASP A 229 -16.98 -6.57 -5.71
CA ASP A 229 -18.13 -7.09 -4.98
C ASP A 229 -18.04 -6.66 -3.52
N THR A 230 -19.09 -5.98 -3.03
CA THR A 230 -19.10 -5.40 -1.68
C THR A 230 -20.18 -6.03 -0.81
N TYR A 231 -19.74 -6.65 0.29
CA TYR A 231 -20.60 -7.04 1.40
C TYR A 231 -20.43 -6.05 2.56
N PHE A 232 -21.54 -5.57 3.10
CA PHE A 232 -21.55 -4.71 4.28
C PHE A 232 -22.75 -5.01 5.15
N LYS A 233 -22.52 -5.21 6.44
CA LYS A 233 -23.57 -5.41 7.44
C LYS A 233 -23.21 -4.65 8.71
N ALA A 234 -24.17 -3.88 9.22
CA ALA A 234 -24.03 -3.12 10.46
C ALA A 234 -25.19 -3.40 11.42
N ILE A 235 -24.90 -3.56 12.72
CA ILE A 235 -25.93 -3.64 13.76
C ILE A 235 -26.42 -2.23 14.08
N GLY A 236 -27.73 -2.01 13.99
CA GLY A 236 -28.32 -0.72 14.32
C GLY A 236 -27.90 0.39 13.36
N GLY A 237 -27.50 0.06 12.11
CA GLY A 237 -27.04 1.01 11.11
C GLY A 237 -27.95 2.23 10.97
N ASP A 238 -29.25 2.03 10.77
CA ASP A 238 -30.24 3.12 10.66
C ASP A 238 -30.40 3.93 11.97
N MET A 239 -30.27 3.28 13.13
CA MET A 239 -30.44 3.91 14.44
C MET A 239 -29.20 4.71 14.86
N LEU A 240 -28.03 4.26 14.44
CA LEU A 240 -26.72 4.83 14.78
C LEU A 240 -26.15 5.70 13.65
N GLY A 241 -26.80 5.72 12.49
CA GLY A 241 -26.31 6.40 11.29
C GLY A 241 -25.06 5.76 10.69
N ILE A 242 -24.81 4.47 10.95
CA ILE A 242 -23.67 3.73 10.40
C ILE A 242 -24.02 3.24 9.00
N SER A 243 -23.19 3.61 8.05
CA SER A 243 -23.30 3.28 6.63
C SER A 243 -22.02 2.63 6.11
N LYS A 244 -22.11 2.05 4.91
CA LYS A 244 -20.97 1.49 4.18
C LYS A 244 -19.82 2.50 4.05
N GLU A 245 -20.17 3.74 3.72
CA GLU A 245 -19.22 4.82 3.45
C GLU A 245 -18.43 5.26 4.69
N ASP A 246 -18.86 4.87 5.89
CA ASP A 246 -18.14 5.16 7.13
C ASP A 246 -16.97 4.19 7.37
N PHE A 247 -16.95 3.04 6.69
CA PHE A 247 -16.00 1.94 6.96
C PHE A 247 -15.30 1.38 5.73
N LEU A 248 -15.92 1.48 4.55
CA LEU A 248 -15.38 0.96 3.29
C LEU A 248 -15.13 2.11 2.31
N ASP A 249 -14.03 1.98 1.57
CA ASP A 249 -13.64 2.91 0.52
C ASP A 249 -14.54 2.72 -0.71
N GLU A 250 -14.52 3.73 -1.61
CA GLU A 250 -15.24 3.63 -2.88
C GLU A 250 -14.64 2.52 -3.74
N ASP A 251 -15.45 1.84 -4.56
CA ASP A 251 -14.99 0.67 -5.34
C ASP A 251 -13.77 0.98 -6.24
N GLY A 252 -13.71 2.20 -6.80
CA GLY A 252 -12.57 2.66 -7.60
C GLY A 252 -11.27 2.84 -6.82
N GLU A 253 -11.36 3.02 -5.50
CA GLU A 253 -10.24 3.22 -4.59
C GLU A 253 -9.63 1.91 -4.08
N GLN A 254 -10.10 0.76 -4.57
CA GLN A 254 -9.48 -0.53 -4.29
C GLN A 254 -8.19 -0.70 -5.10
N CYS A 255 -7.14 -1.19 -4.43
CA CYS A 255 -5.92 -1.57 -5.13
C CYS A 255 -6.23 -2.74 -6.05
N ARG A 256 -5.67 -2.70 -7.26
CA ARG A 256 -5.71 -3.81 -8.24
C ARG A 256 -4.46 -4.66 -8.12
N LYS A 257 -3.30 -4.02 -8.00
CA LYS A 257 -2.00 -4.69 -7.87
C LYS A 257 -1.04 -3.85 -7.05
N VAL A 258 -0.18 -4.52 -6.29
CA VAL A 258 0.88 -3.91 -5.51
C VAL A 258 2.22 -4.51 -5.93
N ILE A 259 3.23 -3.67 -6.14
CA ILE A 259 4.62 -4.12 -6.30
C ILE A 259 5.39 -3.72 -5.05
N PHE A 260 6.06 -4.68 -4.42
CA PHE A 260 7.05 -4.41 -3.37
C PHE A 260 8.45 -4.64 -3.93
N THR A 261 9.36 -3.73 -3.63
CA THR A 261 10.73 -3.78 -4.12
C THR A 261 11.71 -3.98 -2.99
N SER A 262 12.80 -4.68 -3.26
CA SER A 262 13.81 -5.05 -2.26
C SER A 262 14.66 -3.88 -1.75
N VAL A 263 14.41 -2.67 -2.23
CA VAL A 263 15.07 -1.43 -1.80
C VAL A 263 14.13 -0.52 -0.99
N GLY A 264 12.95 -1.03 -0.61
CA GLY A 264 12.03 -0.35 0.29
C GLY A 264 11.01 0.56 -0.38
N THR A 265 10.72 0.36 -1.67
CA THR A 265 9.62 1.04 -2.38
C THR A 265 8.44 0.08 -2.51
N TYR A 266 7.22 0.59 -2.40
CA TYR A 266 6.05 -0.11 -2.91
C TYR A 266 5.22 0.78 -3.83
N ILE A 267 4.53 0.16 -4.78
CA ILE A 267 3.68 0.84 -5.76
C ILE A 267 2.32 0.16 -5.78
N CYS A 268 1.25 0.89 -5.47
CA CYS A 268 -0.13 0.40 -5.62
C CYS A 268 -0.78 1.03 -6.85
N PHE A 269 -1.38 0.20 -7.69
CA PHE A 269 -2.20 0.62 -8.82
C PHE A 269 -3.66 0.37 -8.46
N TYR A 270 -4.48 1.41 -8.48
CA TYR A 270 -5.89 1.37 -8.12
C TYR A 270 -6.79 1.07 -9.33
N LEU A 271 -8.02 0.61 -9.07
CA LEU A 271 -9.00 0.30 -10.11
C LEU A 271 -9.47 1.55 -10.89
N ASP A 272 -9.52 2.71 -10.23
CA ASP A 272 -9.80 4.00 -10.87
C ASP A 272 -8.67 4.53 -11.77
N GLY A 273 -7.54 3.83 -11.80
CA GLY A 273 -6.35 4.17 -12.56
C GLY A 273 -5.35 5.04 -11.81
N ASP A 274 -5.60 5.38 -10.54
CA ASP A 274 -4.61 6.06 -9.70
C ASP A 274 -3.43 5.16 -9.38
N VAL A 275 -2.28 5.78 -9.11
CA VAL A 275 -1.07 5.08 -8.70
C VAL A 275 -0.45 5.82 -7.52
N GLU A 276 -0.07 5.04 -6.51
CA GLU A 276 0.66 5.52 -5.34
C GLU A 276 2.03 4.86 -5.27
N VAL A 277 3.04 5.65 -4.87
CA VAL A 277 4.41 5.21 -4.63
C VAL A 277 4.79 5.65 -3.23
N ALA A 278 5.17 4.71 -2.38
CA ALA A 278 5.53 4.98 -0.99
C ALA A 278 6.64 4.03 -0.51
N ARG A 279 7.08 4.20 0.73
CA ARG A 279 8.20 3.43 1.29
C ARG A 279 7.72 2.35 2.23
N TRP A 280 8.52 1.29 2.33
CA TRP A 280 8.34 0.25 3.33
C TRP A 280 9.68 -0.20 3.91
N SER A 281 9.66 -0.72 5.13
CA SER A 281 10.81 -1.37 5.78
C SER A 281 10.35 -2.42 6.79
N TRP A 282 11.18 -3.42 7.07
CA TRP A 282 10.93 -4.32 8.20
C TRP A 282 11.30 -3.61 9.51
N THR A 283 10.35 -3.52 10.43
CA THR A 283 10.63 -3.09 11.81
C THR A 283 11.02 -4.27 12.69
N ASP A 284 10.31 -5.38 12.51
CA ASP A 284 10.66 -6.68 13.10
C ASP A 284 10.41 -7.76 12.05
N GLU A 285 11.46 -8.07 11.28
CA GLU A 285 11.38 -9.08 10.23
C GLU A 285 11.04 -10.47 10.82
N ALA A 286 11.51 -10.80 12.03
CA ALA A 286 11.25 -12.10 12.64
C ALA A 286 9.78 -12.29 13.04
N GLN A 287 9.06 -11.19 13.27
CA GLN A 287 7.62 -11.19 13.56
C GLN A 287 6.76 -10.82 12.34
N GLY A 288 7.38 -10.51 11.19
CA GLY A 288 6.69 -10.05 9.99
C GLY A 288 6.05 -8.68 10.16
N THR A 289 6.62 -7.81 11.01
CA THR A 289 6.15 -6.45 11.23
C THR A 289 6.78 -5.52 10.20
N LEU A 290 5.96 -5.01 9.29
CA LEU A 290 6.34 -4.08 8.23
C LEU A 290 5.90 -2.67 8.62
N HIS A 291 6.78 -1.71 8.47
CA HIS A 291 6.50 -0.29 8.53
C HIS A 291 6.32 0.24 7.11
N TYR A 292 5.25 0.97 6.86
CA TYR A 292 5.07 1.74 5.64
C TYR A 292 5.12 3.23 6.00
N GLU A 293 5.70 4.02 5.10
CA GLU A 293 5.96 5.43 5.34
C GLU A 293 5.59 6.23 4.10
N ASP A 294 4.74 7.25 4.29
CA ASP A 294 4.67 8.41 3.41
C ASP A 294 5.82 9.35 3.74
N SER A 295 6.98 9.08 3.16
CA SER A 295 8.22 9.77 3.55
C SER A 295 8.25 11.27 3.25
N MET A 296 7.20 11.88 2.68
CA MET A 296 7.19 13.32 2.36
C MET A 296 5.78 13.93 2.42
N ALA A 297 5.05 13.70 3.52
CA ALA A 297 3.86 14.50 3.84
C ALA A 297 4.21 16.00 3.72
N ASN A 298 3.52 16.70 2.81
CA ASN A 298 3.64 18.14 2.64
C ASN A 298 3.53 18.81 4.02
N GLU A 299 4.41 19.78 4.33
CA GLU A 299 4.36 20.61 5.55
C GLU A 299 2.99 21.31 5.76
N ASP A 300 2.14 21.33 4.71
CA ASP A 300 0.79 21.89 4.71
C ASP A 300 -0.31 20.94 5.26
N TYR A 301 0.01 19.70 5.63
CA TYR A 301 -0.94 18.75 6.23
C TYR A 301 -0.47 18.30 7.61
N ASP A 302 -1.26 18.63 8.64
CA ASP A 302 -1.01 18.34 10.07
C ASP A 302 -0.97 16.83 10.45
N ASP A 303 -1.03 15.90 9.50
CA ASP A 303 -1.15 14.47 9.76
C ASP A 303 0.08 13.74 9.14
N GLU A 304 0.97 13.18 9.97
CA GLU A 304 2.05 12.26 9.54
C GLU A 304 1.43 10.91 9.11
N TRP A 305 1.74 10.44 7.89
CA TRP A 305 1.08 9.29 7.25
C TRP A 305 2.01 8.05 7.21
N ASP A 306 2.31 7.49 8.37
CA ASP A 306 3.11 6.28 8.56
C ASP A 306 2.37 5.22 9.39
N GLY A 307 2.83 3.96 9.35
CA GLY A 307 2.16 2.92 10.14
C GLY A 307 2.81 1.55 10.07
N TYR A 308 2.32 0.64 10.91
CA TYR A 308 2.83 -0.71 11.06
C TYR A 308 1.75 -1.74 10.79
N VAL A 309 2.09 -2.74 9.99
CA VAL A 309 1.23 -3.88 9.66
C VAL A 309 1.92 -5.19 9.97
N THR A 310 1.14 -6.24 10.14
CA THR A 310 1.66 -7.60 10.26
C THR A 310 1.44 -8.36 8.97
N VAL A 311 2.51 -8.91 8.39
CA VAL A 311 2.46 -9.67 7.13
C VAL A 311 2.54 -11.17 7.41
N ARG A 312 1.71 -11.96 6.74
CA ARG A 312 1.82 -13.43 6.73
C ARG A 312 1.74 -13.97 5.31
N PHE A 313 2.45 -15.06 5.07
CA PHE A 313 2.42 -15.75 3.79
C PHE A 313 1.84 -17.16 3.94
N ALA A 314 1.12 -17.61 2.92
CA ALA A 314 0.61 -18.97 2.79
C ALA A 314 0.67 -19.39 1.31
N GLY A 315 1.76 -20.08 0.93
CA GLY A 315 2.00 -20.41 -0.47
C GLY A 315 2.14 -19.17 -1.35
N ARG A 316 1.24 -19.01 -2.33
CA ARG A 316 1.16 -17.83 -3.21
C ARG A 316 0.34 -16.69 -2.60
N GLN A 317 -0.24 -16.85 -1.42
CA GLN A 317 -1.05 -15.82 -0.78
C GLN A 317 -0.23 -15.01 0.22
N MET A 318 -0.49 -13.71 0.27
CA MET A 318 -0.07 -12.79 1.31
C MET A 318 -1.31 -12.23 2.01
N ARG A 319 -1.24 -12.11 3.33
CA ARG A 319 -2.23 -11.39 4.13
C ARG A 319 -1.54 -10.32 4.95
N ILE A 320 -2.07 -9.10 4.87
CA ILE A 320 -1.61 -7.95 5.63
C ILE A 320 -2.69 -7.62 6.65
N TYR A 321 -2.32 -7.61 7.93
CA TYR A 321 -3.22 -7.47 9.06
C TYR A 321 -3.04 -6.14 9.76
N GLU A 322 -4.17 -5.55 10.13
CA GLU A 322 -4.29 -4.36 10.96
C GLU A 322 -5.26 -4.64 12.11
N ASP A 323 -4.92 -4.18 13.32
CA ASP A 323 -5.77 -4.27 14.50
C ASP A 323 -5.53 -3.01 15.34
N TYR A 324 -6.53 -2.14 15.37
CA TYR A 324 -6.40 -0.83 15.98
C TYR A 324 -7.63 -0.40 16.74
N THR A 325 -7.43 0.48 17.72
CA THR A 325 -8.52 1.04 18.54
C THR A 325 -8.36 2.55 18.66
N TYR A 326 -9.41 3.28 18.31
CA TYR A 326 -9.48 4.72 18.53
C TYR A 326 -10.50 5.08 19.60
N TRP A 327 -10.29 6.24 20.24
CA TRP A 327 -11.12 6.70 21.35
C TRP A 327 -11.69 8.09 21.06
N GLU A 328 -13.00 8.23 21.18
CA GLU A 328 -13.71 9.51 21.05
C GLU A 328 -14.72 9.62 22.20
N ASP A 329 -14.68 10.72 22.96
CA ASP A 329 -15.61 11.01 24.07
C ASP A 329 -15.84 9.83 25.03
N ASN A 330 -14.75 9.17 25.48
CA ASN A 330 -14.75 7.96 26.33
C ASN A 330 -15.37 6.70 25.71
N MET A 331 -15.59 6.69 24.40
CA MET A 331 -16.02 5.53 23.64
C MET A 331 -14.84 5.00 22.83
N SER A 332 -14.73 3.68 22.71
CA SER A 332 -13.70 3.03 21.88
C SER A 332 -14.32 2.42 20.64
N THR A 333 -13.69 2.60 19.49
CA THR A 333 -13.97 1.80 18.30
C THR A 333 -12.71 1.04 17.93
N ARG A 334 -12.76 -0.29 18.00
CA ARG A 334 -11.72 -1.18 17.49
C ARG A 334 -12.08 -1.63 16.09
N VAL A 335 -11.09 -1.70 15.21
CA VAL A 335 -11.22 -2.27 13.87
C VAL A 335 -10.12 -3.29 13.67
N VAL A 336 -10.50 -4.45 13.15
CA VAL A 336 -9.59 -5.48 12.68
C VAL A 336 -9.78 -5.62 11.18
N ALA A 337 -8.71 -5.46 10.40
CA ALA A 337 -8.76 -5.48 8.96
C ALA A 337 -7.70 -6.41 8.36
N VAL A 338 -8.04 -7.03 7.24
CA VAL A 338 -7.17 -7.95 6.53
C VAL A 338 -7.24 -7.68 5.02
N ASN A 339 -6.09 -7.34 4.46
CA ASN A 339 -5.89 -7.33 3.02
C ASN A 339 -5.38 -8.70 2.59
N THR A 340 -5.98 -9.28 1.54
CA THR A 340 -5.55 -10.55 0.95
C THR A 340 -5.09 -10.32 -0.48
N LEU A 341 -3.90 -10.80 -0.79
CA LEU A 341 -3.27 -10.68 -2.11
C LEU A 341 -2.69 -12.02 -2.54
N THR A 342 -2.55 -12.21 -3.85
CA THR A 342 -1.93 -13.40 -4.44
C THR A 342 -0.76 -12.97 -5.31
N ALA A 343 0.36 -13.68 -5.24
CA ALA A 343 1.51 -13.40 -6.08
C ALA A 343 1.08 -13.47 -7.55
N ALA A 344 1.50 -12.50 -8.36
CA ALA A 344 1.24 -12.52 -9.79
C ALA A 344 1.95 -13.71 -10.46
N ASP A 345 1.41 -14.14 -11.61
CA ASP A 345 1.95 -15.26 -12.40
C ASP A 345 3.17 -14.87 -13.25
#